data_AF-A0A7X5DDC1-F1
#
_entry.id   AF-A0A7X5DDC1-F1
#
_cell.length_a   1.000
_cell.length_b   1.000
_cell.length_c   1.000
_cell.angle_alpha   90.00
_cell.angle_beta   90.00
_cell.angle_gamma   90.00
#
_symmetry.space_group_name_H-M   'P 1'
#
loop_
_entity.id
_entity.type
_entity.pdbx_description
1 polymer ?
#
loop_
_entity_poly.entity_id
_entity_poly.type
_entity_poly.pdbx_seq_one_letter_code
_entity_poly.pdbx_strand_id
1 'polypeptide(L)' 'MRVLQWIRCPVCGNKTRLQIQADTELKNFPLYCPKCKQASLIDAKNFQITVIRGLNVKGKDLLTESPV' A
#
# COMPACT_ATOMS: atom_id res chain seq x y z
N MET A 1 -2.33 -0.14 25.95
CA MET A 1 -2.88 0.93 25.08
C MET A 1 -2.64 0.48 23.63
N ARG A 2 -3.68 0.30 22.82
CA ARG A 2 -3.51 -0.14 21.42
C ARG A 2 -3.27 1.07 20.53
N VAL A 3 -2.09 1.18 19.93
CA VAL A 3 -1.77 2.24 18.98
C VAL A 3 -2.34 1.85 17.62
N LEU A 4 -3.17 2.72 17.05
CA LEU A 4 -3.75 2.55 15.72
C LEU A 4 -3.26 3.67 14.82
N GLN A 5 -2.84 3.32 13.62
CA GLN A 5 -2.38 4.29 12.63
C GLN A 5 -3.12 4.09 11.31
N TRP A 6 -3.47 5.21 10.68
CA TRP A 6 -4.06 5.19 9.35
C TRP A 6 -2.98 4.96 8.30
N ILE A 7 -3.24 4.02 7.40
CA ILE A 7 -2.42 3.87 6.20
C ILE A 7 -2.61 5.12 5.35
N ARG A 8 -1.50 5.73 4.93
CA ARG A 8 -1.51 6.84 3.96
C ARG A 8 -1.24 6.26 2.57
N CYS A 9 -1.90 6.83 1.57
CA CYS A 9 -1.68 6.44 0.19
C CYS A 9 -0.22 6.74 -0.18
N PRO A 10 0.55 5.77 -0.67
CA PRO A 10 1.94 5.99 -1.04
C PRO A 10 2.12 6.95 -2.22
N VAL A 11 1.06 7.18 -3.01
CA VAL A 11 1.10 8.04 -4.20
C VAL A 11 0.75 9.49 -3.88
N CYS A 12 -0.29 9.74 -3.09
CA CYS A 12 -0.77 11.11 -2.81
C CYS A 12 -0.69 11.54 -1.35
N GLY A 13 -0.19 10.69 -0.44
CA GLY A 13 -0.08 10.97 1.00
C GLY A 13 -1.42 11.10 1.74
N ASN A 14 -2.56 10.99 1.05
CA ASN A 14 -3.87 11.11 1.67
C ASN A 14 -4.15 9.92 2.57
N LYS A 15 -4.85 10.22 3.67
CA LYS A 15 -5.39 9.23 4.58
C LYS A 15 -6.29 8.24 3.80
N THR A 16 -6.01 6.95 3.92
CA THR A 16 -6.87 5.90 3.37
C THR A 16 -7.92 5.48 4.39
N ARG A 17 -8.83 4.57 4.00
CA ARG A 17 -9.87 4.04 4.89
C ARG A 17 -9.37 2.90 5.78
N LEU A 18 -8.11 2.49 5.65
CA LEU A 18 -7.53 1.38 6.41
C LEU A 18 -6.74 1.90 7.61
N GLN A 19 -7.03 1.31 8.76
CA GLN A 19 -6.23 1.42 9.97
C GLN A 19 -5.52 0.09 10.21
N ILE A 20 -4.28 0.19 10.69
CA ILE A 20 -3.51 -0.96 11.14
C ILE A 20 -3.10 -0.74 12.60
N GLN A 21 -2.93 -1.86 13.31
CA GLN A 21 -2.34 -1.89 14.64
C GLN A 21 -0.85 -2.26 14.53
N ALA A 22 -0.08 -2.11 15.61
CA ALA A 22 1.35 -2.43 15.64
C ALA A 22 1.64 -3.88 15.23
N ASP A 23 0.74 -4.77 15.63
CA ASP A 23 0.74 -6.22 15.48
C ASP A 23 0.01 -6.69 14.20
N THR A 24 -0.52 -5.76 13.39
CA THR A 24 -1.13 -6.09 12.09
C THR A 24 -0.06 -6.22 11.01
N GLU A 25 -0.03 -7.35 10.32
CA GLU A 25 0.75 -7.55 9.10
C GLU A 25 -0.19 -7.66 7.89
N LEU A 26 0.07 -6.86 6.85
CA LEU A 26 -0.55 -6.97 5.53
C LEU A 26 0.51 -7.46 4.55
N LYS A 27 0.20 -8.51 3.78
CA LYS A 27 1.09 -9.04 2.74
C LYS A 27 0.36 -9.06 1.41
N ASN A 28 0.99 -8.57 0.35
CA ASN A 28 0.42 -8.50 -1.01
C ASN A 28 -0.99 -7.87 -1.03
N PHE A 29 -1.23 -6.88 -0.16
CA PHE A 29 -2.57 -6.34 0.06
C PHE A 29 -2.90 -5.25 -0.97
N PRO A 30 -4.02 -5.35 -1.70
CA PRO A 30 -4.42 -4.33 -2.66
C PRO A 30 -5.01 -3.10 -1.94
N LEU A 31 -4.24 -2.01 -1.89
CA LEU A 31 -4.67 -0.71 -1.37
C LEU A 31 -5.27 0.14 -2.49
N TYR A 32 -6.57 0.35 -2.46
CA TYR A 32 -7.24 1.30 -3.36
C TYR A 32 -7.24 2.72 -2.81
N CYS A 33 -6.88 3.70 -3.65
CA CYS A 33 -7.00 5.11 -3.32
C CYS A 33 -8.10 5.78 -4.17
N PRO A 34 -9.19 6.30 -3.57
CA PRO A 34 -10.26 6.96 -4.31
C PRO A 34 -9.82 8.30 -4.94
N LYS A 35 -8.80 8.98 -4.40
CA LYS A 35 -8.26 10.20 -5.01
C LYS A 35 -7.42 9.89 -6.26
N CYS A 36 -6.51 8.92 -6.17
CA CYS A 36 -5.69 8.52 -7.31
C CYS A 36 -6.44 7.62 -8.31
N LYS A 37 -7.59 7.07 -7.90
CA LYS A 37 -8.41 6.12 -8.67
C LYS A 37 -7.65 4.88 -9.13
N GLN A 38 -6.63 4.49 -8.38
CA GLN A 38 -5.78 3.34 -8.67
C GLN A 38 -5.57 2.49 -7.43
N ALA A 39 -5.23 1.23 -7.65
CA ALA A 39 -4.83 0.32 -6.59
C ALA A 39 -3.31 0.15 -6.58
N SER A 40 -2.74 -0.17 -5.43
CA SER A 40 -1.33 -0.56 -5.31
C SER A 40 -1.25 -1.76 -4.39
N LEU A 41 -0.45 -2.75 -4.77
CA LEU A 41 -0.11 -3.87 -3.92
C LEU A 41 0.90 -3.40 -2.89
N ILE A 42 0.57 -3.54 -1.60
CA ILE A 42 1.40 -3.11 -0.50
C ILE A 42 1.66 -4.24 0.49
N ASP A 43 2.80 -4.16 1.15
CA ASP A 43 3.05 -4.83 2.42
C ASP A 43 3.00 -3.80 3.55
N ALA A 44 2.45 -4.18 4.69
CA ALA A 44 2.51 -3.36 5.89
C ALA A 44 2.90 -4.19 7.10
N LYS A 45 3.89 -3.73 7.87
CA LYS A 45 4.33 -4.37 9.10
C LYS A 45 4.89 -3.30 10.06
N ASN A 46 4.53 -3.37 11.33
CA ASN A 46 4.98 -2.41 12.36
C ASN A 46 4.79 -0.95 11.92
N PHE A 47 3.63 -0.64 11.33
CA PHE A 47 3.28 0.68 10.75
C PHE A 47 4.10 1.15 9.54
N GLN A 48 5.08 0.38 9.09
CA GLN A 48 5.80 0.64 7.84
C GLN A 48 4.99 0.10 6.68
N ILE A 49 4.89 0.88 5.59
CA ILE A 49 4.18 0.50 4.38
C ILE A 49 5.21 0.45 3.24
N THR A 50 5.28 -0.69 2.58
CA THR A 50 6.13 -0.92 1.41
C THR A 50 5.23 -1.12 0.20
N VAL A 51 5.52 -0.45 -0.91
CA VAL A 51 4.80 -0.66 -2.16
C VAL A 51 5.51 -1.75 -2.95
N ILE A 52 4.80 -2.84 -3.23
CA ILE A 52 5.31 -3.91 -4.08
C ILE A 52 5.07 -3.57 -5.55
N ARG A 53 3.85 -3.12 -5.90
CA ARG A 53 3.48 -2.85 -7.28
C ARG A 53 2.32 -1.86 -7.42
N GLY A 54 2.41 -0.92 -8.34
CA GLY A 54 1.26 -0.11 -8.77
C GLY A 54 0.36 -0.89 -9.72
N LEU A 55 -0.90 -1.12 -9.36
CA LEU A 55 -1.90 -1.69 -10.26
C LEU A 55 -2.55 -0.54 -11.04
N ASN A 56 -1.85 -0.09 -12.08
CA ASN A 56 -2.41 0.81 -13.08
C ASN A 56 -3.34 0.01 -14.01
N VAL A 57 -4.64 0.28 -13.97
CA VAL A 57 -5.54 -0.05 -15.09
C VAL A 57 -5.37 1.03 -16.15
N LYS A 58 -4.22 0.96 -16.84
CA LYS A 58 -3.93 1.40 -18.21
C LYS A 58 -2.46 1.04 -18.42
N GLY A 59 -2.24 0.27 -19.49
CA GLY A 59 -1.12 -0.67 -19.61
C GLY A 59 0.27 -0.07 -19.51
N LYS A 60 1.25 -1.01 -19.49
CA LYS A 60 2.72 -0.85 -19.59
C LYS A 60 3.32 -0.01 -18.42
N ASP A 61 4.15 -0.53 -17.53
CA ASP A 61 5.23 -1.50 -17.69
C ASP A 61 5.38 -2.41 -16.46
N LEU A 62 5.62 -3.69 -16.75
CA LEU A 62 6.05 -4.69 -15.80
C LEU A 62 7.58 -4.68 -15.82
N LEU A 63 8.21 -3.90 -14.93
CA LEU A 63 9.62 -4.09 -14.62
C LEU A 63 9.70 -4.51 -13.16
N THR A 64 9.44 -5.80 -12.96
CA THR A 64 10.08 -6.58 -11.91
C THR A 64 11.56 -6.65 -12.25
N GLU A 65 12.37 -5.77 -11.67
CA GLU A 65 13.78 -6.09 -11.51
C GLU A 65 13.91 -6.83 -10.17
N SER A 66 13.79 -8.15 -10.25
CA SER A 66 14.33 -9.04 -9.21
C SER A 66 15.84 -8.79 -9.13
N PRO A 67 16.42 -8.55 -7.95
CA PRO A 67 17.87 -8.60 -7.82
C PRO A 67 18.31 -10.05 -8.05
N VAL A 68 19.22 -10.22 -9.01
CA VAL A 68 19.99 -11.44 -9.26
C VAL A 68 20.73 -11.86 -8.01
#